data_AF-A0A7V9F6D1-F1
#
_entry.id   AF-A0A7V9F6D1-F1
#
_cell.length_a   1.000
_cell.length_b   1.000
_cell.length_c   1.000
_cell.angle_alpha   90.00
_cell.angle_beta   90.00
_cell.angle_gamma   90.00
#
_symmetry.space_group_name_H-M   'P 1'
#
loop_
_entity.id
_entity.type
_entity.pdbx_description
1 polymer ?
#
loop_
_entity_poly.entity_id
_entity_poly.type
_entity_poly.pdbx_seq_one_letter_code
_entity_poly.pdbx_strand_id
1 'polypeptide(L)'
;MNSLTIGAHVDQVDPIAEADLRGAELSQFFLGDPQGWKGPQVAYAGGAAALREAAARAKIDLYVHAPYVLNVATSNNRIRIPSRKLLQQTIDLASEIGAIGVIVHG
;
A
#
# COMPACT_ATOMS: atom_id res chain seq x y z
N MET A 1 -7.57 -18.88 -21.10
CA MET A 1 -7.48 -19.29 -19.69
C MET A 1 -7.26 -18.01 -18.89
N ASN A 2 -8.09 -17.68 -17.90
CA ASN A 2 -7.80 -16.57 -17.00
C ASN A 2 -6.60 -17.00 -16.15
N SER A 3 -5.44 -16.36 -16.36
CA SER A 3 -4.30 -16.54 -15.45
C SER A 3 -4.67 -15.91 -14.10
N LEU A 4 -4.36 -16.60 -13.01
CA LEU A 4 -4.46 -16.04 -11.66
C LEU A 4 -3.28 -15.11 -11.45
N THR A 5 -3.54 -13.86 -11.08
CA THR A 5 -2.49 -12.91 -10.70
C THR A 5 -1.98 -13.27 -9.30
N ILE A 6 -0.68 -13.53 -9.19
CA ILE A 6 -0.04 -13.98 -7.95
C ILE A 6 1.09 -13.03 -7.58
N GLY A 7 1.21 -12.75 -6.29
CA GLY A 7 2.33 -11.98 -5.76
C GLY A 7 2.51 -12.18 -4.27
N ALA A 8 3.23 -11.25 -3.63
CA ALA A 8 3.62 -11.35 -2.23
C ALA A 8 3.48 -10.02 -1.48
N HIS A 9 3.42 -10.11 -0.16
CA HIS A 9 3.64 -8.94 0.69
C HIS A 9 5.15 -8.70 0.84
N VAL A 10 5.63 -7.50 0.52
CA VAL A 10 7.06 -7.17 0.37
C VAL A 10 7.40 -5.84 1.05
N ASP A 11 8.69 -5.50 1.08
CA ASP A 11 9.15 -4.21 1.60
C ASP A 11 8.78 -3.05 0.65
N GLN A 12 8.57 -1.86 1.21
CA GLN A 12 8.14 -0.66 0.48
C GLN A 12 9.26 0.11 -0.23
N VAL A 13 10.53 -0.20 0.05
CA VAL A 13 11.68 0.50 -0.54
C VAL A 13 11.73 0.28 -2.05
N ASP A 14 11.53 -0.96 -2.51
CA ASP A 14 11.39 -1.28 -3.94
C ASP A 14 10.42 -2.46 -4.16
N PRO A 15 9.09 -2.21 -4.07
CA PRO A 15 8.10 -3.26 -4.19
C PRO A 15 7.98 -3.82 -5.62
N ILE A 16 8.62 -3.18 -6.60
CA ILE A 16 8.69 -3.65 -7.99
C ILE A 16 9.80 -4.68 -8.11
N ALA A 17 11.02 -4.34 -7.65
CA ALA A 17 12.15 -5.27 -7.66
C ALA A 17 11.84 -6.53 -6.85
N GLU A 18 11.16 -6.40 -5.70
CA GLU A 18 10.74 -7.55 -4.90
C GLU A 18 9.73 -8.46 -5.63
N ALA A 19 8.84 -7.90 -6.46
CA ALA A 19 7.93 -8.68 -7.28
C ALA A 19 8.69 -9.41 -8.41
N ASP A 20 9.55 -8.70 -9.12
CA ASP A 20 10.38 -9.25 -10.22
C ASP A 20 11.25 -10.41 -9.74
N LEU A 21 11.93 -10.25 -8.59
CA LEU A 21 12.76 -11.30 -7.98
C LEU A 21 11.99 -12.59 -7.67
N ARG A 22 10.66 -12.51 -7.53
CA ARG A 22 9.78 -13.65 -7.24
C ARG A 22 9.06 -14.17 -8.47
N GLY A 23 9.22 -13.52 -9.64
CA GLY A 23 8.37 -13.78 -10.80
C GLY A 23 6.89 -13.52 -10.52
N ALA A 24 6.60 -12.56 -9.64
CA ALA A 24 5.25 -12.15 -9.27
C ALA A 24 4.71 -11.10 -10.25
N GLU A 25 3.40 -11.04 -10.38
CA GLU A 25 2.69 -10.06 -11.22
C GLU A 25 2.14 -8.89 -10.38
N LEU A 26 2.21 -9.00 -9.05
CA LEU A 26 1.77 -7.95 -8.12
C LEU A 26 2.64 -7.91 -6.87
N SER A 27 2.59 -6.79 -6.17
CA SER A 27 3.11 -6.65 -4.82
C SER A 27 2.12 -5.97 -3.90
N GLN A 28 2.11 -6.42 -2.64
CA GLN A 28 1.41 -5.75 -1.55
C GLN A 28 2.44 -5.22 -0.54
N PHE A 29 2.27 -4.00 -0.03
CA PHE A 29 3.21 -3.42 0.94
C PHE A 29 2.53 -2.34 1.79
N PHE A 30 3.24 -1.85 2.81
CA PHE A 30 2.78 -0.73 3.64
C PHE A 30 3.33 0.60 3.12
N LEU A 31 2.58 1.68 3.29
CA LEU A 31 3.09 3.05 3.15
C LEU A 31 3.44 3.60 4.54
N GLY A 32 4.71 3.52 4.93
CA GLY A 32 5.17 3.87 6.28
C GLY A 32 5.15 2.72 7.28
N ASP A 33 5.05 3.04 8.57
CA ASP A 33 5.12 2.08 9.69
C ASP A 33 3.77 1.36 9.88
N PRO A 34 3.69 0.01 9.77
CA PRO A 34 2.44 -0.73 9.93
C PRO A 34 1.84 -0.65 11.34
N GLN A 35 2.64 -0.31 12.35
CA GLN A 35 2.21 -0.19 13.76
C GLN A 35 2.10 1.28 14.21
N GLY A 36 2.35 2.23 13.31
CA GLY A 36 2.44 3.66 13.63
C GLY A 36 1.16 4.43 13.34
N TRP A 37 1.01 5.58 14.01
CA TRP A 37 -0.05 6.57 13.74
C TRP A 37 0.41 7.74 12.87
N LYS A 38 1.67 7.71 12.41
CA LYS A 38 2.19 8.73 11.48
C LYS A 38 1.53 8.54 10.11
N GLY A 39 1.38 9.65 9.37
CA GLY A 39 0.86 9.61 8.02
C GLY A 39 1.69 8.73 7.08
N PRO A 40 1.08 8.19 6.02
CA PRO A 40 1.75 7.29 5.09
C PRO A 40 2.85 8.03 4.32
N GLN A 41 3.88 7.31 3.90
CA GLN A 41 5.04 7.84 3.19
C GLN A 41 5.47 6.88 2.08
N VAL A 42 6.06 7.40 1.01
CA VAL A 42 6.66 6.60 -0.05
C VAL A 42 8.17 6.53 0.18
N ALA A 43 8.68 5.32 0.42
CA ALA A 43 10.11 5.07 0.57
C ALA A 43 10.83 4.91 -0.78
N TYR A 44 10.09 4.60 -1.85
CA TYR A 44 10.64 4.39 -3.18
C TYR A 44 11.47 5.58 -3.67
N ALA A 45 12.63 5.28 -4.26
CA ALA A 45 13.53 6.30 -4.78
C ALA A 45 12.82 7.13 -5.87
N GLY A 46 12.80 8.46 -5.69
CA GLY A 46 12.08 9.36 -6.60
C GLY A 46 10.60 9.57 -6.24
N GLY A 47 10.11 8.98 -5.16
CA GLY A 47 8.78 9.25 -4.60
C GLY A 47 7.63 8.65 -5.40
N ALA A 48 6.42 9.16 -5.15
CA ALA A 48 5.17 8.55 -5.62
C ALA A 48 5.06 8.46 -7.15
N ALA A 49 5.40 9.54 -7.85
CA ALA A 49 5.34 9.60 -9.31
C ALA A 49 6.30 8.59 -9.96
N ALA A 50 7.54 8.51 -9.45
CA ALA A 50 8.54 7.56 -9.95
C ALA A 50 8.08 6.11 -9.74
N LEU A 51 7.53 5.80 -8.55
CA LEU A 51 6.98 4.47 -8.25
C LEU A 51 5.85 4.10 -9.22
N ARG A 52 4.89 5.01 -9.41
CA ARG A 52 3.76 4.80 -10.33
C ARG A 52 4.21 4.49 -11.75
N GLU A 53 5.11 5.30 -12.29
CA GLU A 53 5.61 5.11 -13.64
C GLU A 53 6.44 3.82 -13.78
N ALA A 54 7.26 3.51 -12.77
CA ALA A 54 8.08 2.30 -12.77
C ALA A 54 7.20 1.05 -12.72
N ALA A 55 6.18 1.01 -11.87
CA ALA A 55 5.25 -0.10 -11.77
C ALA A 55 4.48 -0.31 -13.08
N ALA A 56 4.02 0.78 -13.72
CA ALA A 56 3.35 0.72 -15.02
C ALA A 56 4.28 0.17 -16.12
N ARG A 57 5.56 0.55 -16.13
CA ARG A 57 6.55 0.01 -17.08
C ARG A 57 6.85 -1.47 -16.84
N ALA A 58 6.98 -1.88 -15.58
CA ALA A 58 7.23 -3.26 -15.18
C ALA A 58 6.00 -4.16 -15.32
N LYS A 59 4.80 -3.58 -15.44
CA LYS A 59 3.50 -4.27 -15.40
C LYS A 59 3.31 -5.04 -14.08
N ILE A 60 3.70 -4.42 -12.98
CA ILE A 60 3.49 -4.93 -11.63
C ILE A 60 2.36 -4.15 -10.97
N ASP A 61 1.33 -4.88 -10.56
CA ASP A 61 0.19 -4.29 -9.86
C ASP A 61 0.56 -4.00 -8.39
N LEU A 62 0.23 -2.79 -7.91
CA LEU A 62 0.51 -2.36 -6.55
C LEU A 62 -0.75 -2.44 -5.68
N TYR A 63 -0.63 -3.04 -4.51
CA TYR A 63 -1.64 -3.06 -3.46
C TYR A 63 -1.05 -2.50 -2.15
N VAL A 64 -1.85 -1.69 -1.44
CA VAL A 64 -1.41 -1.10 -0.19
C VAL A 64 -2.16 -1.72 0.97
N HIS A 65 -1.45 -2.22 1.98
CA HIS A 65 -2.05 -2.61 3.23
C HIS A 65 -2.12 -1.40 4.17
N ALA A 66 -3.29 -1.14 4.76
CA ALA A 66 -3.46 -0.08 5.73
C ALA A 66 -2.81 -0.47 7.08
N PRO A 67 -2.34 0.51 7.89
CA PRO A 67 -1.71 0.20 9.19
C PRO A 67 -2.61 -0.66 10.10
N TYR A 68 -2.00 -1.55 10.86
CA TYR A 68 -2.72 -2.47 11.75
C TYR A 68 -3.43 -1.76 12.90
N VAL A 69 -2.98 -0.57 13.27
CA VAL A 69 -3.58 0.23 14.37
C VAL A 69 -4.94 0.81 14.02
N LEU A 70 -5.35 0.75 12.75
CA LEU A 70 -6.63 1.28 12.33
C LEU A 70 -7.79 0.41 12.82
N ASN A 71 -8.77 1.03 13.46
CA ASN A 71 -10.04 0.41 13.77
C ASN A 71 -11.16 1.41 13.48
N VAL A 72 -11.77 1.29 12.30
CA VAL A 72 -12.85 2.19 11.84
C VAL A 72 -14.21 1.84 12.44
N ALA A 73 -14.33 0.65 13.03
CA ALA A 73 -15.56 0.11 13.63
C ALA A 73 -15.66 0.36 15.14
N THR A 74 -14.56 0.70 15.83
CA THR A 74 -14.54 0.88 17.29
C THR A 74 -15.50 1.96 17.78
N SER A 75 -16.14 1.73 18.93
CA SER A 75 -16.97 2.73 19.60
C SER A 75 -16.15 3.87 20.23
N ASN A 76 -14.85 3.68 20.45
CA ASN A 76 -13.98 4.71 21.03
C ASN A 76 -13.63 5.81 20.00
N ASN A 77 -14.21 7.00 20.16
CA ASN A 77 -14.00 8.12 19.24
C ASN A 77 -12.53 8.56 19.12
N ARG A 78 -11.72 8.37 20.18
CA ARG A 78 -10.28 8.69 20.18
C ARG A 78 -9.47 7.78 19.27
N ILE A 79 -10.03 6.63 18.86
CA ILE A 79 -9.41 5.70 17.91
C ILE A 79 -10.13 5.83 16.56
N ARG A 80 -11.47 5.75 16.56
CA ARG A 80 -12.26 5.75 15.32
C ARG A 80 -12.00 6.95 14.41
N ILE A 81 -11.94 8.16 14.97
CA ILE A 81 -11.76 9.38 14.18
C ILE A 81 -10.35 9.46 13.59
N PRO A 82 -9.27 9.28 14.38
CA PRO A 82 -7.93 9.15 13.81
C PRO A 82 -7.79 8.00 12.81
N SER A 83 -8.43 6.84 13.04
CA SER A 83 -8.37 5.72 12.11
C SER A 83 -8.97 6.05 10.75
N ARG A 84 -10.13 6.72 10.72
CA ARG A 84 -10.75 7.19 9.47
C ARG A 84 -9.87 8.21 8.76
N LYS A 85 -9.28 9.14 9.51
CA LYS A 85 -8.37 10.15 8.94
C LYS A 85 -7.13 9.51 8.33
N LEU A 86 -6.48 8.61 9.05
CA LEU A 86 -5.27 7.93 8.57
C LEU A 86 -5.60 7.00 7.40
N LEU A 87 -6.74 6.29 7.43
CA LEU A 87 -7.21 5.51 6.28
C LEU A 87 -7.39 6.37 5.04
N GLN A 88 -8.01 7.55 5.16
CA GLN A 88 -8.17 8.47 4.03
C GLN A 88 -6.81 8.89 3.47
N GLN A 89 -5.87 9.27 4.32
CA GLN A 89 -4.51 9.62 3.90
C GLN A 89 -3.80 8.46 3.19
N THR A 90 -3.99 7.23 3.67
CA THR A 90 -3.46 6.02 3.02
C THR A 90 -4.09 5.82 1.64
N ILE A 91 -5.41 6.02 1.49
CA ILE A 91 -6.11 5.92 0.20
C ILE A 91 -5.62 7.00 -0.77
N ASP A 92 -5.46 8.25 -0.30
CA ASP A 92 -4.99 9.35 -1.13
C ASP A 92 -3.57 9.05 -1.67
N LEU A 93 -2.64 8.67 -0.79
CA LEU A 93 -1.26 8.35 -1.21
C LEU A 93 -1.19 7.06 -2.06
N ALA A 94 -2.01 6.05 -1.75
CA ALA A 94 -2.15 4.85 -2.57
C ALA A 94 -2.62 5.20 -3.99
N SER A 95 -3.57 6.14 -4.12
CA SER A 95 -4.02 6.65 -5.41
C SER A 95 -2.91 7.41 -6.15
N GLU A 96 -2.07 8.17 -5.46
CA GLU A 96 -0.94 8.89 -6.07
C GLU A 96 0.09 7.94 -6.69
N ILE A 97 0.40 6.82 -6.02
CA ILE A 97 1.30 5.78 -6.55
C ILE A 97 0.65 4.85 -7.59
N GLY A 98 -0.65 5.01 -7.85
CA GLY A 98 -1.38 4.17 -8.80
C GLY A 98 -1.71 2.77 -8.29
N ALA A 99 -1.83 2.58 -6.97
CA ALA A 99 -2.25 1.31 -6.40
C ALA A 99 -3.70 0.96 -6.81
N ILE A 100 -3.95 -0.32 -7.03
CA ILE A 100 -5.26 -0.84 -7.45
C ILE A 100 -6.24 -0.90 -6.28
N GLY A 101 -5.73 -1.12 -5.07
CA GLY A 101 -6.56 -1.23 -3.89
C GLY A 101 -5.82 -0.99 -2.58
N VAL A 102 -6.61 -0.65 -1.57
CA VAL A 102 -6.18 -0.56 -0.18
C VAL A 102 -6.87 -1.67 0.62
N ILE A 103 -6.10 -2.49 1.31
CA ILE A 103 -6.58 -3.56 2.18
C ILE A 103 -6.64 -3.02 3.60
N VAL A 104 -7.82 -3.10 4.22
CA VAL A 104 -8.04 -2.72 5.62
C VAL A 104 -8.80 -3.84 6.33
N HIS A 105 -8.42 -4.12 7.57
CA HIS A 105 -9.12 -5.11 8.39
C HIS A 105 -10.48 -4.56 8.86
N GLY A 106 -11.40 -5.48 9.13
CA GLY A 106 -12.74 -5.19 9.68
C GLY A 106 -12.73 -4.78 11.15
#